data_AF-A0A957QWS0-F1
#
_entry.id   AF-A0A957QWS0-F1
#
_cell.length_a   1.000
_cell.length_b   1.000
_cell.length_c   1.000
_cell.angle_alpha   90.00
_cell.angle_beta   90.00
_cell.angle_gamma   90.00
#
_symmetry.space_group_name_H-M   'P 1'
#
loop_
_entity.id
_entity.type
_entity.pdbx_description
1 polymer ?
#
loop_
_entity_poly.entity_id
_entity_poly.type
_entity_poly.pdbx_seq_one_letter_code
_entity_poly.pdbx_strand_id
1 'polypeptide(L)'
;MDSGWQTGRFVHLFFLDGVGLGNAAPDSNPYLSANLAGLTRRLDADWFLNGREPIITPQLSLVPTDANLGMPGRPQSATGQATILTGRNVPAAIGTHYGPKPNAAVRAEIDKGTIFSAVTAAGGRAALITPYPQGYFDGLTSGKRLLSAVPYAATQAGLDLLTAADLQAGRAVSPGFTGQAWRDHLGYDDIPLLSLAEAGQQIAAIARQHQF
;
A
#
# COMPACT_ATOMS: atom_id res chain seq x y z
N MET A 1 -16.49 -25.44 12.21
CA MET A 1 -15.04 -25.40 12.46
C MET A 1 -14.72 -23.99 12.90
N ASP A 2 -14.56 -23.77 14.20
CA ASP A 2 -14.19 -22.46 14.74
C ASP A 2 -12.77 -22.14 14.29
N SER A 3 -12.64 -21.25 13.32
CA SER A 3 -11.34 -20.67 12.96
C SER A 3 -10.86 -19.87 14.16
N GLY A 4 -9.84 -20.35 14.87
CA GLY A 4 -9.30 -19.81 16.14
C GLY A 4 -8.70 -18.40 16.09
N TRP A 5 -9.22 -17.53 15.22
CA TRP A 5 -8.83 -16.14 15.10
C TRP A 5 -9.60 -15.30 16.12
N GLN A 6 -8.90 -14.81 17.13
CA GLN A 6 -9.45 -13.81 18.05
C GLN A 6 -9.79 -12.54 17.26
N THR A 7 -11.06 -12.15 17.29
CA THR A 7 -11.53 -10.85 16.79
C THR A 7 -10.80 -9.73 17.53
N GLY A 8 -9.99 -8.93 16.83
CA GLY A 8 -9.46 -7.67 17.37
C GLY A 8 -8.05 -7.27 16.93
N ARG A 9 -7.23 -8.21 16.42
CA ARG A 9 -5.88 -7.90 15.90
C ARG A 9 -5.85 -8.02 14.39
N PHE A 10 -5.35 -6.99 13.73
CA PHE A 10 -5.16 -6.91 12.29
C PHE A 10 -3.86 -6.14 12.00
N VAL A 11 -3.29 -6.37 10.83
CA VAL A 11 -2.21 -5.55 10.28
C VAL A 11 -2.80 -4.73 9.16
N HIS A 12 -2.66 -3.40 9.18
CA HIS A 12 -3.05 -2.57 8.05
C HIS A 12 -1.80 -1.89 7.48
N LEU A 13 -1.52 -2.14 6.20
CA LEU A 13 -0.36 -1.60 5.52
C LEU A 13 -0.74 -0.42 4.62
N PHE A 14 -0.21 0.76 4.93
CA PHE A 14 -0.18 1.87 3.99
C PHE A 14 1.16 1.88 3.23
N PHE A 15 1.08 1.96 1.91
CA PHE A 15 2.24 2.20 1.06
C PHE A 15 2.06 3.52 0.32
N LEU A 16 2.99 4.46 0.54
CA LEU A 16 2.99 5.78 -0.08
C LEU A 16 4.15 5.85 -1.07
N ASP A 17 3.84 5.72 -2.37
CA ASP A 17 4.87 5.67 -3.42
C ASP A 17 5.59 7.02 -3.57
N GLY A 18 6.89 6.97 -3.83
CA GLY A 18 7.73 8.15 -4.04
C GLY A 18 8.01 8.99 -2.79
N VAL A 19 7.63 8.52 -1.60
CA VAL A 19 7.82 9.24 -0.34
C VAL A 19 8.82 8.50 0.55
N GLY A 20 9.80 9.22 1.07
CA GLY A 20 10.83 8.69 1.97
C GLY A 20 11.44 9.79 2.85
N LEU A 21 12.45 9.43 3.63
CA LEU A 21 13.19 10.40 4.43
C LEU A 21 14.00 11.35 3.53
N GLY A 22 14.01 12.63 3.86
CA GLY A 22 14.58 13.69 3.02
C GLY A 22 15.57 14.59 3.76
N ASN A 23 16.34 15.37 3.01
CA ASN A 23 17.17 16.43 3.60
C ASN A 23 16.29 17.57 4.16
N ALA A 24 16.86 18.44 4.99
CA ALA A 24 16.21 19.67 5.45
C ALA A 24 16.20 20.77 4.35
N ALA A 25 15.68 20.44 3.15
CA ALA A 25 15.65 21.33 1.99
C ALA A 25 14.19 21.59 1.55
N PRO A 26 13.63 22.79 1.79
CA PRO A 26 12.22 23.11 1.55
C PRO A 26 11.72 22.83 0.13
N ASP A 27 12.58 23.00 -0.87
CA ASP A 27 12.22 22.82 -2.29
C ASP A 27 12.04 21.34 -2.71
N SER A 28 12.49 20.40 -1.87
CA SER A 28 12.51 18.96 -2.19
C SER A 28 11.89 18.08 -1.12
N ASN A 29 11.77 18.57 0.12
CA ASN A 29 11.21 17.82 1.23
C ASN A 29 9.83 18.38 1.63
N PRO A 30 8.73 17.76 1.17
CA PRO A 30 7.38 18.24 1.45
C PRO A 30 7.00 18.16 2.93
N TYR A 31 7.73 17.39 3.74
CA TYR A 31 7.45 17.28 5.16
C TYR A 31 7.75 18.57 5.94
N LEU A 32 8.61 19.45 5.43
CA LEU A 32 8.92 20.73 6.06
C LEU A 32 7.74 21.72 6.06
N SER A 33 6.81 21.58 5.11
CA SER A 33 5.61 22.42 5.01
C SER A 33 4.33 21.68 5.42
N ALA A 34 4.39 20.34 5.56
CA ALA A 34 3.24 19.54 5.93
C ALA A 34 2.92 19.66 7.44
N ASN A 35 1.64 19.86 7.78
CA ASN A 35 1.18 19.78 9.16
C ASN A 35 0.86 18.32 9.54
N LEU A 36 1.82 17.65 10.19
CA LEU A 36 1.71 16.25 10.61
C LEU A 36 1.72 16.10 12.13
N ALA A 37 0.97 16.95 12.84
CA ALA A 37 0.93 17.01 14.30
C ALA A 37 0.75 15.64 15.00
N GLY A 38 0.01 14.72 14.39
CA GLY A 38 -0.16 13.36 14.90
C GLY A 38 1.13 12.52 14.90
N LEU A 39 1.92 12.60 13.83
CA LEU A 39 3.20 11.89 13.71
C LEU A 39 4.29 12.63 14.51
N THR A 40 4.37 13.95 14.37
CA THR A 40 5.34 14.81 15.08
C THR A 40 5.27 14.63 16.60
N ARG A 41 4.07 14.51 17.17
CA ARG A 41 3.90 14.27 18.62
C ARG A 41 4.46 12.91 19.07
N ARG A 42 4.59 11.94 18.18
CA ARG A 42 4.98 10.55 18.50
C ARG A 42 6.40 10.19 18.06
N LEU A 43 6.98 10.91 17.09
CA LEU A 43 8.27 10.60 16.46
C LEU A 43 9.29 11.74 16.54
N ASP A 44 8.96 12.82 17.25
CA ASP A 44 9.64 14.13 17.29
C ASP A 44 9.41 15.00 16.03
N ALA A 45 9.81 16.28 16.09
CA ALA A 45 9.59 17.27 15.04
C ALA A 45 10.25 16.92 13.70
N ASP A 46 11.40 16.23 13.74
CA ASP A 46 12.28 16.04 12.58
C ASP A 46 12.35 14.58 12.12
N TRP A 47 11.32 13.78 12.43
CA TRP A 47 11.29 12.34 12.16
C TRP A 47 11.51 11.96 10.69
N PHE A 48 11.18 12.87 9.78
CA PHE A 48 11.24 12.69 8.33
C PHE A 48 12.61 13.02 7.72
N LEU A 49 13.57 13.50 8.52
CA LEU A 49 14.91 13.80 8.03
C LEU A 49 15.70 12.51 7.74
N ASN A 50 16.60 12.56 6.76
CA ASN A 50 17.54 11.47 6.53
C ASN A 50 18.60 11.38 7.64
N GLY A 51 19.24 10.22 7.77
CA GLY A 51 20.26 9.98 8.79
C GLY A 51 19.72 9.83 10.23
N ARG A 52 18.39 9.70 10.39
CA ARG A 52 17.78 9.34 11.68
C ARG A 52 18.23 7.95 12.09
N GLU A 53 18.37 7.75 13.40
CA GLU A 53 18.44 6.41 13.99
C GLU A 53 17.04 5.83 14.13
N PRO A 54 16.89 4.50 14.27
CA PRO A 54 15.61 3.89 14.59
C PRO A 54 15.00 4.46 15.87
N ILE A 55 13.71 4.79 15.82
CA ILE A 55 12.93 5.23 16.98
C ILE A 55 11.99 4.08 17.35
N ILE A 56 12.16 3.48 18.52
CA ILE A 56 11.35 2.35 18.97
C ILE A 56 10.67 2.72 20.29
N THR A 57 9.34 2.67 20.30
CA THR A 57 8.49 2.87 21.47
C THR A 57 7.51 1.70 21.59
N PRO A 58 6.83 1.52 22.74
CA PRO A 58 5.82 0.47 22.87
C PRO A 58 4.63 0.59 21.89
N GLN A 59 4.36 1.79 21.36
CA GLN A 59 3.20 2.07 20.51
C GLN A 59 3.55 2.34 19.04
N LEU A 60 4.82 2.59 18.73
CA LEU A 60 5.26 3.03 17.41
C LEU A 60 6.74 2.72 17.18
N SER A 61 7.08 2.40 15.93
CA SER A 61 8.45 2.28 15.47
C SER A 61 8.65 3.04 14.17
N LEU A 62 9.77 3.75 14.06
CA LEU A 62 10.30 4.31 12.83
C LEU A 62 11.65 3.65 12.56
N VAL A 63 11.75 2.95 11.43
CA VAL A 63 12.97 2.26 11.01
C VAL A 63 13.39 2.81 9.65
N PRO A 64 14.38 3.71 9.62
CA PRO A 64 14.99 4.16 8.38
C PRO A 64 15.48 2.95 7.59
N THR A 65 15.01 2.83 6.34
CA THR A 65 15.25 1.64 5.52
C THR A 65 15.86 2.06 4.20
N ASP A 66 16.92 1.36 3.78
CA ASP A 66 17.52 1.56 2.47
C ASP A 66 16.61 1.01 1.37
N ALA A 67 16.02 1.91 0.57
CA ALA A 67 15.19 1.55 -0.57
C ALA A 67 15.98 0.88 -1.71
N ASN A 68 17.31 1.03 -1.73
CA ASN A 68 18.18 0.32 -2.66
C ASN A 68 18.34 -1.15 -2.30
N LEU A 69 18.08 -1.56 -1.04
CA LEU A 69 18.20 -2.94 -0.60
C LEU A 69 19.59 -3.53 -0.91
N GLY A 70 20.64 -2.70 -0.82
CA GLY A 70 22.01 -3.07 -1.18
C GLY A 70 22.28 -3.29 -2.67
N MET A 71 21.34 -2.94 -3.56
CA MET A 71 21.48 -3.08 -5.01
C MET A 71 21.83 -1.75 -5.70
N PRO A 72 22.68 -1.77 -6.75
CA PRO A 72 23.01 -0.57 -7.50
C PRO A 72 21.82 -0.07 -8.33
N GLY A 73 21.84 1.22 -8.66
CA GLY A 73 20.83 1.86 -9.51
C GLY A 73 19.71 2.51 -8.72
N ARG A 74 18.68 2.99 -9.42
CA ARG A 74 17.54 3.66 -8.79
C ARG A 74 16.49 2.62 -8.37
N PRO A 75 15.99 2.64 -7.11
CA PRO A 75 14.86 1.81 -6.69
C PRO A 75 13.65 1.97 -7.62
N GLN A 76 12.96 0.86 -7.90
CA GLN A 76 11.82 0.82 -8.82
C GLN A 76 10.60 0.16 -8.16
N SER A 77 9.40 0.66 -8.50
CA SER A 77 8.15 0.30 -7.83
C SER A 77 7.83 -1.19 -7.89
N ALA A 78 8.07 -1.90 -9.01
CA ALA A 78 7.67 -3.32 -9.09
C ALA A 78 8.51 -4.19 -8.16
N THR A 79 9.84 -4.05 -8.18
CA THR A 79 10.73 -4.77 -7.26
C THR A 79 10.56 -4.34 -5.80
N GLY A 80 10.33 -3.05 -5.54
CA GLY A 80 10.14 -2.53 -4.17
C GLY A 80 8.84 -3.03 -3.55
N GLN A 81 7.71 -2.89 -4.26
CA GLN A 81 6.42 -3.39 -3.79
C GLN A 81 6.43 -4.92 -3.64
N ALA A 82 7.04 -5.65 -4.58
CA ALA A 82 7.19 -7.10 -4.44
C ALA A 82 8.01 -7.47 -3.20
N THR A 83 9.07 -6.72 -2.89
CA THR A 83 9.87 -6.94 -1.66
C THR A 83 9.03 -6.79 -0.40
N ILE A 84 8.22 -5.71 -0.32
CA ILE A 84 7.31 -5.47 0.81
C ILE A 84 6.32 -6.63 0.99
N LEU A 85 5.72 -7.12 -0.09
CA LEU A 85 4.67 -8.14 -0.04
C LEU A 85 5.22 -9.55 0.20
N THR A 86 6.44 -9.82 -0.24
CA THR A 86 7.04 -11.15 -0.20
C THR A 86 7.98 -11.36 0.99
N GLY A 87 8.46 -10.28 1.61
CA GLY A 87 9.52 -10.33 2.63
C GLY A 87 10.89 -10.74 2.08
N ARG A 88 11.08 -10.76 0.75
CA ARG A 88 12.32 -11.18 0.08
C ARG A 88 12.96 -9.99 -0.63
N ASN A 89 14.29 -9.93 -0.68
CA ASN A 89 15.00 -8.92 -1.49
C ASN A 89 14.84 -9.25 -3.00
N VAL A 90 13.72 -8.82 -3.58
CA VAL A 90 13.37 -9.09 -4.98
C VAL A 90 14.38 -8.50 -5.98
N PRO A 91 14.88 -7.25 -5.84
CA PRO A 91 15.87 -6.76 -6.79
C PRO A 91 17.16 -7.57 -6.73
N ALA A 92 17.59 -8.06 -5.57
CA ALA A 92 18.73 -8.99 -5.49
C ALA A 92 18.42 -10.33 -6.15
N ALA A 93 17.22 -10.89 -5.92
CA ALA A 93 16.81 -12.17 -6.51
C ALA A 93 16.78 -12.15 -8.06
N ILE A 94 16.47 -11.00 -8.66
CA ILE A 94 16.42 -10.84 -10.13
C ILE A 94 17.65 -10.09 -10.70
N GLY A 95 18.59 -9.70 -9.85
CA GLY A 95 19.83 -9.00 -10.21
C GLY A 95 19.70 -7.51 -10.57
N THR A 96 18.52 -6.90 -10.43
CA THR A 96 18.31 -5.47 -10.74
C THR A 96 17.05 -4.90 -10.08
N HIS A 97 17.00 -3.59 -9.90
CA HIS A 97 15.72 -2.89 -9.75
C HIS A 97 14.93 -2.93 -11.07
N TYR A 98 13.62 -3.12 -10.97
CA TYR A 98 12.72 -3.19 -12.13
C TYR A 98 11.35 -2.58 -11.82
N GLY A 99 10.75 -1.92 -12.81
CA GLY A 99 9.43 -1.29 -12.69
C GLY A 99 9.04 -0.49 -13.93
N PRO A 100 7.83 0.12 -13.93
CA PRO A 100 6.87 0.19 -12.81
C PRO A 100 5.95 -1.03 -12.68
N LYS A 101 5.84 -1.87 -13.72
CA LYS A 101 5.02 -3.11 -13.70
C LYS A 101 5.93 -4.35 -13.56
N PRO A 102 5.48 -5.42 -12.90
CA PRO A 102 6.29 -6.62 -12.72
C PRO A 102 6.46 -7.35 -14.04
N ASN A 103 7.71 -7.62 -14.44
CA ASN A 103 8.04 -8.56 -15.50
C ASN A 103 7.88 -10.02 -15.00
N ALA A 104 8.17 -10.99 -15.88
CA ALA A 104 8.08 -12.41 -15.55
C ALA A 104 8.91 -12.81 -14.32
N ALA A 105 10.14 -12.28 -14.17
CA ALA A 105 10.99 -12.59 -13.03
C ALA A 105 10.43 -12.05 -11.70
N VAL A 106 9.94 -10.80 -11.68
CA VAL A 106 9.27 -10.24 -10.50
C VAL A 106 7.99 -11.01 -10.17
N ARG A 107 7.20 -11.39 -11.18
CA ARG A 107 6.00 -12.22 -10.97
C ARG A 107 6.36 -13.58 -10.38
N ALA A 108 7.40 -14.24 -10.88
CA ALA A 108 7.89 -15.49 -10.32
C ALA A 108 8.27 -15.36 -8.84
N GLU A 109 8.83 -14.22 -8.40
CA GLU A 109 9.04 -13.97 -6.98
C GLU A 109 7.73 -13.78 -6.20
N ILE A 110 6.73 -13.09 -6.76
CA ILE A 110 5.41 -12.92 -6.13
C ILE A 110 4.67 -14.27 -6.01
N ASP A 111 4.75 -15.11 -7.04
CA ASP A 111 4.06 -16.39 -7.15
C ASP A 111 4.55 -17.43 -6.12
N LYS A 112 5.75 -17.24 -5.55
CA LYS A 112 6.26 -18.03 -4.41
C LYS A 112 5.52 -17.75 -3.10
N GLY A 113 4.65 -16.75 -3.07
CA GLY A 113 3.82 -16.39 -1.93
C GLY A 113 4.12 -15.01 -1.37
N THR A 114 3.05 -14.37 -0.87
CA THR A 114 3.04 -13.04 -0.26
C THR A 114 2.34 -13.08 1.09
N ILE A 115 2.37 -11.96 1.82
CA ILE A 115 1.55 -11.80 3.04
C ILE A 115 0.05 -12.02 2.77
N PHE A 116 -0.47 -11.64 1.59
CA PHE A 116 -1.86 -11.94 1.22
C PHE A 116 -2.11 -13.46 1.17
N SER A 117 -1.28 -14.20 0.43
CA SER A 117 -1.45 -15.65 0.30
C SER A 117 -1.17 -16.40 1.62
N ALA A 118 -0.27 -15.89 2.45
CA ALA A 118 0.01 -16.47 3.77
C ALA A 118 -1.22 -16.33 4.70
N VAL A 119 -1.88 -15.18 4.71
CA VAL A 119 -3.08 -14.96 5.51
C VAL A 119 -4.24 -15.82 5.00
N THR A 120 -4.47 -15.87 3.68
CA THR A 120 -5.57 -16.69 3.12
C THR A 120 -5.32 -18.19 3.31
N ALA A 121 -4.09 -18.66 3.14
CA ALA A 121 -3.72 -20.07 3.39
C ALA A 121 -3.90 -20.48 4.86
N ALA A 122 -3.77 -19.54 5.79
CA ALA A 122 -4.04 -19.78 7.21
C ALA A 122 -5.54 -19.68 7.58
N GLY A 123 -6.43 -19.50 6.58
CA GLY A 123 -7.88 -19.34 6.79
C GLY A 123 -8.28 -17.95 7.31
N GLY A 124 -7.37 -16.97 7.25
CA GLY A 124 -7.65 -15.58 7.58
C GLY A 124 -8.24 -14.80 6.39
N ARG A 125 -8.73 -13.59 6.67
CA ARG A 125 -9.25 -12.66 5.64
C ARG A 125 -8.23 -11.57 5.35
N ALA A 126 -7.84 -11.43 4.09
CA ALA A 126 -6.99 -10.34 3.64
C ALA A 126 -7.70 -9.49 2.58
N ALA A 127 -7.36 -8.20 2.45
CA ALA A 127 -7.95 -7.32 1.45
C ALA A 127 -6.99 -6.27 0.90
N LEU A 128 -7.06 -6.01 -0.41
CA LEU A 128 -6.56 -4.79 -1.01
C LEU A 128 -7.70 -3.77 -1.07
N ILE A 129 -7.74 -2.85 -0.10
CA ILE A 129 -8.89 -1.95 0.06
C ILE A 129 -8.91 -0.77 -0.93
N THR A 130 -7.94 -0.69 -1.84
CA THR A 130 -7.88 0.31 -2.90
C THR A 130 -8.80 -0.09 -4.05
N PRO A 131 -9.81 0.73 -4.40
CA PRO A 131 -10.70 0.46 -5.51
C PRO A 131 -10.08 0.87 -6.86
N TYR A 132 -10.59 0.27 -7.92
CA TYR A 132 -10.22 0.56 -9.31
C TYR A 132 -11.45 0.97 -10.13
N PRO A 133 -11.35 1.98 -11.02
CA PRO A 133 -12.46 2.38 -11.88
C PRO A 133 -12.69 1.34 -12.99
N GLN A 134 -13.87 1.36 -13.62
CA GLN A 134 -14.24 0.38 -14.66
C GLN A 134 -13.22 0.32 -15.81
N GLY A 135 -12.73 1.48 -16.27
CA GLY A 135 -11.71 1.54 -17.33
C GLY A 135 -10.37 0.87 -16.96
N TYR A 136 -10.09 0.65 -15.67
CA TYR A 136 -8.95 -0.17 -15.24
C TYR A 136 -9.19 -1.65 -15.60
N PHE A 137 -10.37 -2.19 -15.27
CA PHE A 137 -10.77 -3.56 -15.56
C PHE A 137 -10.89 -3.80 -17.07
N ASP A 138 -11.49 -2.87 -17.81
CA ASP A 138 -11.59 -2.97 -19.27
C ASP A 138 -10.20 -3.04 -19.91
N GLY A 139 -9.24 -2.28 -19.37
CA GLY A 139 -7.83 -2.34 -19.76
C GLY A 139 -7.19 -3.70 -19.51
N LEU A 140 -7.52 -4.36 -18.39
CA LEU A 140 -7.02 -5.71 -18.09
C LEU A 140 -7.62 -6.74 -19.04
N THR A 141 -8.94 -6.73 -19.20
CA THR A 141 -9.68 -7.66 -20.08
C THR A 141 -9.21 -7.55 -21.53
N SER A 142 -8.96 -6.33 -22.01
CA SER A 142 -8.46 -6.10 -23.37
C SER A 142 -6.96 -6.37 -23.54
N GLY A 143 -6.22 -6.69 -22.48
CA GLY A 143 -4.77 -6.87 -22.50
C GLY A 143 -3.97 -5.57 -22.65
N LYS A 144 -4.63 -4.41 -22.72
CA LYS A 144 -3.98 -3.09 -22.81
C LYS A 144 -3.35 -2.63 -21.49
N ARG A 145 -3.64 -3.32 -20.38
CA ARG A 145 -3.13 -3.03 -19.05
C ARG A 145 -2.58 -4.27 -18.39
N LEU A 146 -1.49 -4.09 -17.66
CA LEU A 146 -0.93 -5.10 -16.75
C LEU A 146 -1.16 -4.67 -15.29
N LEU A 147 -1.42 -5.65 -14.44
CA LEU A 147 -1.44 -5.47 -12.99
C LEU A 147 -0.07 -4.99 -12.49
N SER A 148 -0.05 -4.02 -11.58
CA SER A 148 1.15 -3.73 -10.76
C SER A 148 1.37 -4.82 -9.72
N ALA A 149 2.51 -4.80 -9.03
CA ALA A 149 2.88 -5.83 -8.06
C ALA A 149 1.80 -6.06 -6.97
N VAL A 150 1.24 -4.99 -6.40
CA VAL A 150 0.21 -5.09 -5.34
C VAL A 150 -1.09 -5.78 -5.82
N PRO A 151 -1.80 -5.30 -6.85
CA PRO A 151 -3.01 -5.99 -7.31
C PRO A 151 -2.71 -7.34 -7.96
N TYR A 152 -1.53 -7.54 -8.56
CA TYR A 152 -1.11 -8.88 -9.01
C TYR A 152 -1.01 -9.86 -7.83
N ALA A 153 -0.33 -9.48 -6.74
CA ALA A 153 -0.22 -10.29 -5.54
C ALA A 153 -1.58 -10.59 -4.88
N ALA A 154 -2.48 -9.60 -4.83
CA ALA A 154 -3.84 -9.79 -4.31
C ALA A 154 -4.62 -10.82 -5.15
N THR A 155 -4.62 -10.67 -6.48
CA THR A 155 -5.29 -11.62 -7.39
C THR A 155 -4.68 -13.02 -7.31
N GLN A 156 -3.35 -13.15 -7.21
CA GLN A 156 -2.68 -14.45 -7.03
C GLN A 156 -3.03 -15.13 -5.70
N ALA A 157 -3.39 -14.35 -4.67
CA ALA A 157 -3.90 -14.86 -3.40
C ALA A 157 -5.41 -15.17 -3.41
N GLY A 158 -6.08 -15.04 -4.57
CA GLY A 158 -7.52 -15.28 -4.72
C GLY A 158 -8.40 -14.12 -4.22
N LEU A 159 -7.84 -12.92 -4.08
CA LEU A 159 -8.60 -11.75 -3.63
C LEU A 159 -9.19 -10.99 -4.82
N ASP A 160 -10.43 -10.56 -4.67
CA ASP A 160 -11.08 -9.66 -5.63
C ASP A 160 -10.50 -8.24 -5.52
N LEU A 161 -10.36 -7.59 -6.68
CA LEU A 161 -10.02 -6.17 -6.74
C LEU A 161 -11.30 -5.35 -6.57
N LEU A 162 -11.30 -4.43 -5.63
CA LEU A 162 -12.48 -3.61 -5.32
C LEU A 162 -12.81 -2.64 -6.46
N THR A 163 -14.10 -2.35 -6.59
CA THR A 163 -14.69 -1.58 -7.69
C THR A 163 -15.19 -0.20 -7.24
N ALA A 164 -15.72 0.57 -8.18
CA ALA A 164 -16.48 1.78 -7.88
C ALA A 164 -17.65 1.52 -6.92
N ALA A 165 -18.35 0.40 -7.08
CA ALA A 165 -19.49 0.03 -6.24
C ALA A 165 -19.07 -0.27 -4.79
N ASP A 166 -17.88 -0.84 -4.61
CA ASP A 166 -17.31 -1.06 -3.27
C ASP A 166 -16.92 0.25 -2.60
N LEU A 167 -16.36 1.20 -3.38
CA LEU A 167 -16.08 2.55 -2.88
C LEU A 167 -17.36 3.28 -2.49
N GLN A 168 -18.39 3.24 -3.33
CA GLN A 168 -19.69 3.85 -3.07
C GLN A 168 -20.34 3.28 -1.80
N ALA A 169 -20.24 1.97 -1.59
CA ALA A 169 -20.82 1.28 -0.45
C ALA A 169 -19.95 1.33 0.83
N GLY A 170 -18.87 2.11 0.84
CA GLY A 170 -18.00 2.28 2.01
C GLY A 170 -17.13 1.06 2.34
N ARG A 171 -16.95 0.12 1.40
CA ARG A 171 -16.11 -1.09 1.55
C ARG A 171 -14.67 -0.90 1.03
N ALA A 172 -14.42 0.18 0.29
CA ALA A 172 -13.11 0.53 -0.24
C ALA A 172 -12.75 1.97 0.15
N VAL A 173 -11.49 2.35 -0.02
CA VAL A 173 -11.02 3.72 0.20
C VAL A 173 -10.18 4.16 -0.98
N SER A 174 -10.57 5.27 -1.61
CA SER A 174 -9.85 5.83 -2.76
C SER A 174 -8.39 6.15 -2.43
N PRO A 175 -7.45 6.10 -3.39
CA PRO A 175 -6.04 6.47 -3.15
C PRO A 175 -5.84 7.89 -2.60
N GLY A 176 -6.73 8.82 -2.93
CA GLY A 176 -6.75 10.18 -2.39
C GLY A 176 -7.53 10.33 -1.08
N PHE A 177 -7.98 9.21 -0.50
CA PHE A 177 -8.80 9.06 0.71
C PHE A 177 -10.22 9.62 0.64
N THR A 178 -10.41 10.81 0.05
CA THR A 178 -11.64 11.59 0.16
C THR A 178 -12.70 11.28 -0.90
N GLY A 179 -12.37 10.52 -1.95
CA GLY A 179 -13.25 10.30 -3.10
C GLY A 179 -13.25 11.45 -4.13
N GLN A 180 -12.61 12.59 -3.84
CA GLN A 180 -12.63 13.78 -4.69
C GLN A 180 -12.16 13.51 -6.12
N ALA A 181 -11.01 12.86 -6.28
CA ALA A 181 -10.45 12.55 -7.61
C ALA A 181 -11.33 11.62 -8.45
N TRP A 182 -12.17 10.78 -7.81
CA TRP A 182 -13.10 9.91 -8.52
C TRP A 182 -14.24 10.70 -9.16
N ARG A 183 -14.70 11.78 -8.51
CA ARG A 183 -15.65 12.72 -9.10
C ARG A 183 -14.99 13.57 -10.18
N ASP A 184 -13.95 14.30 -9.80
CA ASP A 184 -13.37 15.37 -10.64
C ASP A 184 -12.71 14.87 -11.93
N HIS A 185 -12.21 13.62 -11.94
CA HIS A 185 -11.38 13.11 -13.03
C HIS A 185 -11.87 11.81 -13.65
N LEU A 186 -12.70 11.05 -12.95
CA LEU A 186 -13.15 9.73 -13.40
C LEU A 186 -14.64 9.66 -13.71
N GLY A 187 -15.41 10.73 -13.44
CA GLY A 187 -16.83 10.85 -13.79
C GLY A 187 -17.77 10.04 -12.90
N TYR A 188 -17.36 9.73 -11.66
CA TYR A 188 -18.19 8.99 -10.70
C TYR A 188 -18.85 9.93 -9.68
N ASP A 189 -19.88 10.65 -10.11
CA ASP A 189 -20.55 11.72 -9.33
C ASP A 189 -21.24 11.24 -8.04
N ASP A 190 -21.49 9.94 -7.92
CA ASP A 190 -22.20 9.30 -6.81
C ASP A 190 -21.27 8.74 -5.72
N ILE A 191 -19.94 8.81 -5.90
CA ILE A 191 -18.97 8.39 -4.90
C ILE A 191 -19.00 9.34 -3.70
N PRO A 192 -19.13 8.86 -2.45
CA PRO A 192 -19.14 9.73 -1.27
C PRO A 192 -17.90 10.62 -1.17
N LEU A 193 -18.09 11.89 -0.83
CA LEU A 193 -16.99 12.79 -0.47
C LEU A 193 -16.78 12.74 1.04
N LEU A 194 -15.60 12.30 1.45
CA LEU A 194 -15.22 12.19 2.85
C LEU A 194 -14.23 13.29 3.22
N SER A 195 -14.36 13.84 4.41
CA SER A 195 -13.24 14.51 5.07
C SER A 195 -12.12 13.50 5.36
N LEU A 196 -10.89 13.98 5.59
CA LEU A 196 -9.77 13.10 5.99
C LEU A 196 -10.06 12.35 7.30
N ALA A 197 -10.80 12.95 8.22
CA ALA A 197 -11.20 12.31 9.47
C ALA A 197 -12.18 11.15 9.22
N GLU A 198 -13.20 11.36 8.39
CA GLU A 198 -14.16 10.31 7.98
C GLU A 198 -13.47 9.19 7.20
N ALA A 199 -12.56 9.54 6.28
CA ALA A 199 -11.76 8.54 5.58
C ALA A 199 -10.92 7.69 6.54
N GLY A 200 -10.29 8.30 7.56
CA GLY A 200 -9.57 7.58 8.61
C GLY A 200 -10.47 6.64 9.43
N GLN A 201 -11.69 7.07 9.76
CA GLN A 201 -12.69 6.23 10.43
C GLN A 201 -13.12 5.05 9.55
N GLN A 202 -13.34 5.29 8.25
CA GLN A 202 -13.71 4.25 7.30
C GLN A 202 -12.59 3.22 7.12
N ILE A 203 -11.33 3.65 7.00
CA ILE A 203 -10.19 2.73 6.94
C ILE A 203 -10.14 1.86 8.20
N ALA A 204 -10.30 2.45 9.39
CA ALA A 204 -10.29 1.70 10.64
C ALA A 204 -11.48 0.73 10.75
N ALA A 205 -12.65 1.09 10.22
CA ALA A 205 -13.83 0.23 10.19
C ALA A 205 -13.61 -0.97 9.26
N ILE A 206 -13.07 -0.75 8.06
CA ILE A 206 -12.75 -1.82 7.09
C ILE A 206 -11.66 -2.72 7.67
N ALA A 207 -10.55 -2.17 8.16
CA ALA A 207 -9.40 -2.94 8.63
C ALA A 207 -9.75 -3.92 9.76
N ARG A 208 -10.69 -3.57 10.66
CA ARG A 208 -11.19 -4.46 11.73
C ARG A 208 -11.94 -5.69 11.22
N GLN A 209 -12.35 -5.71 9.95
CA GLN A 209 -13.02 -6.84 9.33
C GLN A 209 -12.02 -7.83 8.73
N HIS A 210 -10.72 -7.52 8.70
CA HIS A 210 -9.68 -8.35 8.09
C HIS A 210 -8.57 -8.68 9.10
N GLN A 211 -7.73 -9.65 8.78
CA GLN A 211 -6.46 -9.89 9.46
C GLN A 211 -5.31 -9.14 8.77
N PHE A 212 -5.45 -8.81 7.48
CA PHE A 212 -4.53 -7.99 6.70
C PHE A 212 -5.25 -7.09 5.68
#